data_AF-A0A3N2DLZ4-F1
#
_entry.id   AF-A0A3N2DLZ4-F1
#
_cell.length_a   1.000
_cell.length_b   1.000
_cell.length_c   1.000
_cell.angle_alpha   90.00
_cell.angle_beta   90.00
_cell.angle_gamma   90.00
#
_symmetry.space_group_name_H-M   'P 1'
#
loop_
_entity.id
_entity.type
_entity.pdbx_description
1 polymer ?
#
loop_
_entity_poly.entity_id
_entity_poly.type
_entity_poly.pdbx_seq_one_letter_code
_entity_poly.pdbx_strand_id
1 'polypeptide(L)' 'MNDKFITGSLYIGLLLVAAGVLFISFEEIFYRHIDQNGAIRESIFLPMGTASFVTGFIIIVVFIITKIIKFKK' A
#
# COMPACT_ATOMS: atom_id res chain seq x y z
N MET A 1 9.55 -8.87 22.32
CA MET A 1 9.37 -8.63 20.87
C MET A 1 10.70 -8.12 20.33
N ASN A 2 11.32 -8.86 19.42
CA ASN A 2 12.69 -8.61 18.95
C ASN A 2 12.72 -7.31 18.11
N ASP A 3 13.46 -6.28 18.53
CA ASP A 3 13.45 -4.95 17.87
C ASP A 3 13.92 -5.00 16.40
N LYS A 4 14.66 -6.05 16.03
CA LYS A 4 15.03 -6.34 14.63
C LYS A 4 13.83 -6.71 13.75
N PHE A 5 12.89 -7.51 14.28
CA PHE A 5 11.66 -7.92 13.57
C PHE A 5 10.72 -6.73 13.35
N ILE A 6 10.61 -5.90 14.39
CA ILE A 6 9.78 -4.69 14.43
C ILE A 6 10.21 -3.74 13.29
N THR A 7 11.50 -3.46 13.19
CA THR A 7 12.05 -2.61 12.13
C THR A 7 11.85 -3.22 10.73
N GLY A 8 12.01 -4.53 10.58
CA GLY A 8 11.76 -5.22 9.30
C GLY A 8 10.32 -5.08 8.81
N SER A 9 9.34 -5.19 9.70
CA SER A 9 7.92 -5.00 9.37
C SER A 9 7.60 -3.58 8.89
N LEU A 10 8.28 -2.56 9.42
CA LEU A 10 8.14 -1.18 8.90
C LEU A 10 8.62 -1.05 7.48
N TYR A 11 9.82 -1.58 7.18
CA TYR A 11 10.35 -1.53 5.82
C TYR A 11 9.43 -2.22 4.82
N ILE A 12 8.87 -3.37 5.20
CA ILE A 12 7.89 -4.10 4.39
C ILE A 12 6.62 -3.26 4.19
N GLY A 13 6.08 -2.67 5.25
CA GLY A 13 4.91 -1.79 5.16
C GLY A 13 5.14 -0.59 4.25
N LEU A 14 6.31 0.06 4.37
CA LEU A 14 6.68 1.20 3.54
C LEU A 14 6.80 0.82 2.06
N LEU A 15 7.43 -0.32 1.77
CA LEU A 15 7.55 -0.86 0.41
C LEU A 15 6.18 -1.19 -0.18
N LEU A 16 5.27 -1.78 0.61
CA LEU A 16 3.91 -2.10 0.16
C LEU A 16 3.09 -0.84 -0.15
N VAL A 17 3.20 0.19 0.68
CA VAL A 17 2.57 1.50 0.42
C VAL A 17 3.13 2.12 -0.85
N ALA A 18 4.46 2.14 -1.02
CA ALA A 18 5.10 2.68 -2.22
C ALA A 18 4.68 1.92 -3.48
N ALA A 19 4.64 0.58 -3.43
CA ALA A 19 4.14 -0.25 -4.52
C ALA A 19 2.66 0.02 -4.83
N GLY A 20 1.82 0.17 -3.80
CA GLY A 20 0.41 0.51 -3.96
C GLY A 20 0.21 1.85 -4.67
N VAL A 21 0.96 2.89 -4.26
CA VAL A 21 0.95 4.20 -4.93
C VAL A 21 1.40 4.08 -6.38
N LEU A 22 2.47 3.33 -6.67
CA LEU A 22 2.94 3.13 -8.04
C LEU A 22 1.89 2.46 -8.93
N PHE A 23 1.20 1.43 -8.44
CA PHE A 23 0.16 0.76 -9.21
C PHE A 23 -1.06 1.65 -9.46
N ILE A 24 -1.47 2.46 -8.48
CA ILE A 24 -2.55 3.44 -8.66
C ILE A 24 -2.13 4.49 -9.69
N SER A 25 -0.89 4.99 -9.63
CA SER A 25 -0.36 5.94 -10.63
C SER A 25 -0.28 5.34 -12.02
N PHE A 26 0.08 4.06 -12.14
CA PHE A 26 0.09 3.36 -13.43
C PHE A 26 -1.30 3.20 -14.02
N GLU A 27 -2.30 2.95 -13.20
CA GLU A 27 -3.67 2.93 -13.70
C GLU A 27 -4.10 4.29 -14.26
N GLU A 28 -3.73 5.37 -13.58
CA GLU A 28 -4.01 6.72 -14.06
C GLU A 28 -3.35 6.98 -15.43
N ILE A 29 -2.12 6.52 -15.61
CA ILE A 29 -1.34 6.71 -16.85
C ILE A 29 -1.86 5.81 -17.99
N PHE A 30 -2.14 4.53 -17.70
CA PHE A 30 -2.36 3.52 -18.74
C PHE A 30 -3.83 3.17 -18.99
N TYR A 31 -4.71 3.38 -18.00
CA TYR A 31 -6.08 2.85 -18.02
C TYR A 31 -7.17 3.92 -17.86
N ARG A 32 -6.83 5.12 -17.39
CA ARG A 32 -7.79 6.23 -17.23
C ARG A 32 -8.21 6.88 -18.56
N HIS A 33 -7.59 6.49 -19.68
CA HIS A 33 -8.02 6.92 -21.00
C HIS A 33 -9.23 6.11 -21.45
N ILE A 34 -10.34 6.80 -21.69
CA ILE A 34 -11.57 6.24 -22.27
C ILE A 34 -11.20 5.73 -23.67
N ASP A 35 -11.42 4.43 -23.92
CA ASP A 35 -11.16 3.84 -25.23
C ASP A 35 -12.10 4.44 -26.29
N GLN A 36 -11.78 4.32 -27.57
CA GLN A 36 -12.57 4.91 -28.66
C GLN A 36 -14.05 4.44 -28.68
N ASN A 37 -14.35 3.35 -27.98
CA ASN A 37 -15.69 2.77 -27.82
C ASN A 37 -16.43 3.22 -26.55
N GLY A 38 -15.90 4.19 -25.79
CA GLY A 38 -16.51 4.66 -24.54
C GLY A 38 -16.41 3.67 -23.37
N ALA A 39 -15.69 2.56 -23.55
CA ALA A 39 -15.50 1.54 -22.52
C ALA A 39 -14.35 1.92 -21.57
N ILE A 40 -14.57 1.69 -20.29
CA ILE A 40 -13.52 1.76 -19.27
C ILE A 40 -12.59 0.57 -19.50
N ARG A 41 -11.29 0.83 -19.61
CA ARG A 41 -10.31 -0.22 -19.80
C ARG A 41 -10.16 -1.00 -18.49
N GLU A 42 -10.55 -2.27 -18.47
CA GLU A 42 -10.45 -3.10 -17.27
C GLU A 42 -8.99 -3.21 -16.83
N SER A 43 -8.73 -2.87 -15.57
CA SER A 43 -7.39 -2.80 -15.01
C SER A 43 -7.30 -3.63 -13.74
N ILE A 44 -6.31 -4.52 -13.68
CA ILE A 44 -5.93 -5.23 -12.45
C ILE A 44 -5.04 -4.33 -11.56
N PHE A 45 -4.60 -3.17 -12.08
CA PHE A 45 -3.75 -2.25 -11.33
C PHE A 45 -4.50 -1.52 -10.20
N LEU A 46 -5.79 -1.17 -10.35
CA LEU A 46 -6.58 -0.58 -9.24
C LEU A 46 -6.70 -1.56 -8.08
N PRO A 47 -7.23 -2.78 -8.28
CA PRO A 47 -7.45 -3.68 -7.17
C PRO A 47 -6.14 -4.05 -6.48
N MET A 48 -5.07 -4.30 -7.25
CA MET A 48 -3.75 -4.60 -6.68
C MET A 48 -3.11 -3.40 -5.97
N GLY A 49 -3.18 -2.21 -6.56
CA GLY A 49 -2.65 -0.99 -5.97
C GLY A 49 -3.35 -0.65 -4.67
N THR A 50 -4.68 -0.71 -4.67
CA THR A 50 -5.51 -0.46 -3.48
C THR A 50 -5.25 -1.50 -2.40
N ALA A 51 -5.20 -2.80 -2.74
CA ALA A 51 -4.92 -3.86 -1.77
C ALA A 51 -3.52 -3.74 -1.16
N SER A 52 -2.52 -3.43 -1.98
CA SER A 52 -1.13 -3.25 -1.53
C SER A 52 -1.00 -2.03 -0.63
N PHE A 53 -1.62 -0.91 -1.01
CA PHE A 53 -1.64 0.33 -0.23
C PHE A 53 -2.30 0.12 1.13
N VAL A 54 -3.51 -0.45 1.16
CA VAL A 54 -4.27 -0.68 2.39
C VAL A 54 -3.51 -1.62 3.32
N THR A 55 -2.97 -2.71 2.79
CA THR A 55 -2.20 -3.67 3.60
C THR A 55 -0.94 -3.04 4.19
N GLY A 56 -0.19 -2.27 3.39
CA GLY A 56 0.99 -1.55 3.85
C GLY A 56 0.65 -0.52 4.93
N PHE A 57 -0.43 0.22 4.73
CA PHE A 57 -0.91 1.22 5.70
C PHE A 57 -1.30 0.58 7.03
N ILE A 58 -2.03 -0.54 7.02
CA ILE A 58 -2.40 -1.28 8.24
C ILE A 58 -1.15 -1.72 9.01
N ILE A 59 -0.14 -2.26 8.32
CA ILE A 59 1.11 -2.70 8.95
C ILE A 59 1.80 -1.52 9.67
N ILE A 60 1.86 -0.36 9.01
CA ILE A 60 2.46 0.86 9.59
C ILE A 60 1.66 1.34 10.82
N VAL A 61 0.32 1.36 10.73
CA VAL A 61 -0.54 1.78 11.84
C VAL A 61 -0.39 0.85 13.05
N VAL A 62 -0.44 -0.47 12.83
CA VAL A 62 -0.24 -1.48 13.89
C VAL A 62 1.14 -1.33 14.54
N PHE A 63 2.18 -1.07 13.74
CA PHE A 63 3.51 -0.79 14.25
C PHE A 63 3.53 0.45 15.16
N ILE A 64 2.93 1.56 14.72
CA ILE A 64 2.91 2.80 15.50
C ILE A 64 2.18 2.57 16.82
N ILE A 65 1.03 1.91 16.79
CA ILE A 65 0.24 1.58 17.99
C ILE A 65 1.06 0.70 18.95
N THR A 66 1.68 -0.38 18.46
CA THR A 66 2.50 -1.26 19.31
C THR A 66 3.71 -0.55 19.91
N LYS A 67 4.33 0.37 19.17
CA LYS A 67 5.44 1.20 19.67
C LYS A 67 4.97 2.18 20.75
N ILE A 68 3.82 2.83 20.56
CA ILE A 68 3.23 3.74 21.56
C ILE A 68 2.88 2.98 22.85
N ILE A 69 2.27 1.80 22.74
CA ILE A 69 1.91 0.97 23.90
C ILE A 69 3.17 0.51 24.65
N LYS A 70 4.21 0.06 23.92
CA LYS A 70 5.49 -0.36 24.52
C LYS A 70 6.24 0.81 25.16
N PHE A 71 6.10 2.03 24.63
CA PHE A 71 6.73 3.23 25.19
C PHE A 71 6.03 3.71 26.47
N LYS A 72 4.73 3.46 26.61
CA LYS A 72 3.94 3.88 27.78
C LYS A 72 4.03 2.90 28.96
N LYS A 73 4.64 1.72 28.78
CA LYS A 73 4.80 0.67 29.78
C LYS A 73 6.25 0.61 30.24
#